data_AF-A0A2Z5K1D0-F1
#
_entry.id   AF-A0A2Z5K1D0-F1
#
_cell.length_a   1.000
_cell.length_b   1.000
_cell.length_c   1.000
_cell.angle_alpha   90.00
_cell.angle_beta   90.00
_cell.angle_gamma   90.00
#
_symmetry.space_group_name_H-M   'P 1'
#
loop_
_entity.id
_entity.type
_entity.pdbx_description
1 polymer ?
#
loop_
_entity_poly.entity_id
_entity_poly.type
_entity_poly.pdbx_seq_one_letter_code
_entity_poly.pdbx_strand_id
1 'polypeptide(L)'
;MNATQTGPHTGRSADPRNGNPRTGDPRTGDPRGGTPQAGTPRTGTPQAADPRAADPRAGDPRIGWSATEAAHTPVLHHRRDGILPTVAAALSVRGATLTGTAARGDTPPALHPLVQDFLDTLTSAQRDRFTGRCAETILISRHIAAADAARSKRAARKPMTNGEARKALKQAKLTARRIREDGDPLHGSFAAPCRACTALSAHFGVRIVDPASENR
;
A
#
# COMPACT_ATOMS: atom_id res chain seq x y z
N MET A 1 -28.54 38.90 -6.78
CA MET A 1 -27.41 39.22 -5.87
C MET A 1 -26.17 39.24 -6.74
N ASN A 2 -25.75 40.45 -7.10
CA ASN A 2 -24.79 40.71 -8.16
C ASN A 2 -23.36 40.64 -7.64
N ALA A 3 -22.47 40.12 -8.50
CA ALA A 3 -21.04 40.23 -8.38
C ALA A 3 -20.59 41.70 -8.51
N THR A 4 -19.67 42.12 -7.64
CA THR A 4 -18.91 43.37 -7.81
C THR A 4 -17.45 43.11 -7.44
N GLN A 5 -16.59 43.23 -8.44
CA GLN A 5 -15.13 43.33 -8.37
C GLN A 5 -14.78 44.81 -8.63
N THR A 6 -13.86 45.38 -7.85
CA THR A 6 -12.99 46.58 -8.09
C THR A 6 -12.38 46.96 -6.73
N GLY A 7 -11.11 47.30 -6.53
CA GLY A 7 -10.04 47.74 -7.42
C GLY A 7 -8.69 47.82 -6.66
N PRO A 8 -7.73 48.65 -7.10
CA PRO A 8 -6.29 48.35 -7.06
C PRO A 8 -5.54 48.99 -5.89
N HIS A 9 -4.38 48.42 -5.53
CA HIS A 9 -3.38 49.09 -4.69
C HIS A 9 -2.06 49.20 -5.45
N THR A 10 -1.67 50.45 -5.70
CA THR A 10 -0.37 50.88 -6.20
C THR A 10 0.65 50.86 -5.06
N GLY A 11 1.82 50.27 -5.30
CA GLY A 11 2.97 50.34 -4.40
C GLY A 11 4.27 50.38 -5.21
N ARG A 12 4.85 51.58 -5.30
CA ARG A 12 6.13 51.92 -5.93
C ARG A 12 7.21 51.88 -4.84
N SER A 13 8.34 51.21 -5.05
CA SER A 13 9.72 51.72 -4.80
C SER A 13 10.79 50.65 -4.66
N ALA A 14 11.95 51.00 -5.22
CA ALA A 14 13.33 50.64 -4.84
C ALA A 14 13.98 49.40 -5.46
N ASP A 15 14.73 49.66 -6.54
CA ASP A 15 15.94 48.92 -6.94
C ASP A 15 17.02 48.93 -5.83
N PRO A 16 17.79 47.84 -5.72
CA PRO A 16 19.21 47.97 -5.44
C PRO A 16 20.07 47.23 -6.48
N ARG A 17 20.98 47.99 -7.10
CA ARG A 17 22.18 47.48 -7.78
C ARG A 17 23.19 46.96 -6.75
N ASN A 18 23.71 45.75 -6.97
CA ASN A 18 25.11 45.32 -6.75
C ASN A 18 25.13 43.79 -6.88
N GLY A 19 26.10 43.12 -7.49
CA GLY A 19 27.37 43.47 -8.11
C GLY A 19 27.90 42.15 -8.68
N ASN A 20 28.64 42.21 -9.79
CA ASN A 20 29.13 41.04 -10.52
C ASN A 20 30.27 40.33 -9.74
N PRO A 21 30.17 39.04 -9.38
CA PRO A 21 31.30 38.29 -8.86
C PRO A 21 32.25 37.92 -10.01
N ARG A 22 33.47 38.45 -9.93
CA ARG A 22 34.57 38.17 -10.85
C ARG A 22 34.91 36.68 -10.86
N THR A 23 35.00 36.14 -12.08
CA THR A 23 35.67 34.90 -12.46
C THR A 23 37.10 34.89 -11.90
N GLY A 24 37.45 33.85 -11.13
CA GLY A 24 38.83 33.57 -10.71
C GLY A 24 39.28 32.25 -11.33
N ASP A 25 40.43 32.29 -12.02
CA ASP A 25 41.00 31.20 -12.81
C ASP A 25 41.37 29.94 -11.99
N PRO A 26 41.27 28.74 -12.59
CA PRO A 26 41.73 27.51 -11.97
C PRO A 26 43.26 27.44 -12.00
N ARG A 27 43.89 27.36 -10.81
CA ARG A 27 45.32 27.04 -10.72
C ARG A 27 45.52 25.53 -10.87
N THR A 28 45.98 25.16 -12.06
CA THR A 28 46.58 23.86 -12.39
C THR A 28 47.88 23.71 -11.59
N GLY A 29 47.94 22.71 -10.72
CA GLY A 29 49.17 22.30 -10.02
C GLY A 29 49.69 21.01 -10.62
N ASP A 30 50.96 21.02 -11.03
CA ASP A 30 51.67 19.92 -11.69
C ASP A 30 51.72 18.61 -10.87
N PRO A 31 51.59 17.43 -11.51
CA PRO A 31 51.79 16.16 -10.85
C PRO A 31 53.29 15.87 -10.72
N ARG A 32 53.82 15.87 -9.49
CA ARG A 32 55.14 15.28 -9.24
C ARG A 32 55.00 13.77 -9.10
N GLY A 33 55.54 13.06 -10.09
CA GLY A 33 55.70 11.61 -10.09
C GLY A 33 56.64 11.16 -8.97
N GLY A 34 56.10 10.40 -8.03
CA GLY A 34 56.86 9.59 -7.09
C GLY A 34 56.96 8.16 -7.62
N THR A 35 58.17 7.62 -7.66
CA THR A 35 58.45 6.24 -8.03
C THR A 35 57.85 5.26 -7.00
N PRO A 36 57.21 4.15 -7.43
CA PRO A 36 56.73 3.13 -6.50
C PRO A 36 57.91 2.27 -6.02
N GLN A 37 58.23 2.34 -4.73
CA GLN A 37 59.09 1.36 -4.08
C GLN A 37 58.27 0.11 -3.75
N ALA A 38 58.66 -1.02 -4.34
CA ALA A 38 58.11 -2.34 -4.03
C ALA A 38 58.50 -2.76 -2.61
N GLY A 39 57.55 -2.68 -1.68
CA GLY A 39 57.65 -3.28 -0.35
C GLY A 39 57.19 -4.74 -0.38
N THR A 40 58.06 -5.65 0.06
CA THR A 40 57.78 -7.08 0.23
C THR A 40 56.61 -7.34 1.17
N PRO A 41 55.70 -8.31 0.89
CA PRO A 41 54.61 -8.65 1.80
C PRO A 41 55.17 -9.38 3.02
N ARG A 42 55.07 -8.74 4.20
CA ARG A 42 55.21 -9.46 5.48
C ARG A 42 53.86 -10.05 5.84
N THR A 43 53.79 -11.37 5.78
CA THR A 43 52.76 -12.22 6.36
C THR A 43 52.72 -11.97 7.88
N GLY A 44 51.74 -11.20 8.33
CA GLY A 44 51.40 -11.00 9.74
C GLY A 44 50.11 -11.74 10.06
N THR A 45 50.18 -12.62 11.04
CA THR A 45 49.10 -13.41 11.64
C THR A 45 47.88 -12.55 12.07
N PRO A 46 46.64 -13.04 11.95
CA PRO A 46 45.45 -12.35 12.43
C PRO A 46 45.47 -12.26 13.95
N GLN A 47 45.62 -11.07 14.51
CA GLN A 47 45.39 -10.82 15.93
C GLN A 47 43.88 -10.73 16.18
N ALA A 48 43.42 -11.54 17.12
CA ALA A 48 42.06 -11.60 17.60
C ALA A 48 41.57 -10.22 18.07
N ALA A 49 40.37 -9.85 17.63
CA ALA A 49 39.66 -8.68 18.12
C ALA A 49 39.36 -8.82 19.61
N ASP A 50 39.78 -7.83 20.41
CA ASP A 50 39.38 -7.66 21.80
C ASP A 50 37.96 -7.02 21.80
N PRO A 51 36.89 -7.70 22.26
CA PRO A 51 35.55 -7.14 22.28
C PRO A 51 35.38 -6.30 23.54
N ARG A 52 36.10 -5.17 23.62
CA ARG A 52 35.84 -4.18 24.66
C ARG A 52 34.62 -3.36 24.30
N ALA A 53 33.49 -3.79 24.86
CA ALA A 53 32.37 -2.98 25.31
C ALA A 53 31.99 -1.80 24.39
N ALA A 54 31.18 -2.09 23.37
CA ALA A 54 30.31 -1.06 22.81
C ALA A 54 29.18 -0.80 23.83
N ASP A 55 29.32 0.26 24.62
CA ASP A 55 28.23 0.82 25.41
C ASP A 55 27.14 1.34 24.45
N PRO A 56 25.90 0.80 24.47
CA PRO A 56 24.85 1.20 23.55
C PRO A 56 24.16 2.52 23.94
N ARG A 57 24.67 3.27 24.91
CA ARG A 57 23.93 4.39 25.53
C ARG A 57 24.41 5.81 25.23
N ALA A 58 25.22 6.02 24.19
CA ALA A 58 25.62 7.38 23.82
C ALA A 58 25.85 7.56 22.30
N GLY A 59 24.79 7.43 21.51
CA GLY A 59 24.75 7.97 20.15
C GLY A 59 23.48 8.79 20.00
N ASP A 60 23.59 10.10 19.74
CA ASP A 60 22.45 10.89 19.26
C ASP A 60 21.93 10.19 17.99
N PRO A 61 20.66 9.73 17.95
CA PRO A 61 20.14 8.96 16.81
C PRO A 61 20.17 9.75 15.50
N ARG A 62 20.42 11.06 15.55
CA ARG A 62 20.61 11.92 14.38
C ARG A 62 21.97 11.75 13.70
N ILE A 63 22.97 11.16 14.36
CA ILE A 63 24.33 11.01 13.82
C ILE A 63 24.46 9.76 12.93
N GLY A 64 23.56 8.79 13.06
CA GLY A 64 23.53 7.58 12.21
C GLY A 64 22.92 7.78 10.82
N TRP A 65 22.22 8.89 10.57
CA TRP A 65 21.59 9.17 9.27
C TRP A 65 22.62 9.49 8.17
N SER A 66 23.81 9.93 8.57
CA SER A 66 24.91 10.32 7.67
C SER A 66 25.91 9.21 7.41
N ALA A 67 25.65 7.98 7.87
CA ALA A 67 26.52 6.86 7.55
C ALA A 67 26.46 6.59 6.05
N THR A 68 27.60 6.74 5.37
CA THR A 68 27.86 6.33 3.98
C THR A 68 27.86 4.80 3.84
N GLU A 69 27.03 4.10 4.62
CA GLU A 69 26.75 2.70 4.40
C GLU A 69 25.76 2.65 3.25
N ALA A 70 26.09 1.89 2.20
CA ALA A 70 25.24 1.76 1.03
C ALA A 70 23.82 1.39 1.50
N ALA A 71 22.89 2.34 1.37
CA ALA A 71 21.52 2.14 1.80
C ALA A 71 21.00 0.89 1.09
N HIS A 72 20.80 -0.19 1.85
CA HIS A 72 20.26 -1.42 1.30
C HIS A 72 18.88 -1.07 0.78
N THR A 73 18.67 -1.22 -0.53
CA THR A 73 17.35 -1.00 -1.10
C THR A 73 16.42 -2.02 -0.45
N PRO A 74 15.40 -1.58 0.31
CA PRO A 74 14.52 -2.52 0.99
C PRO A 74 13.85 -3.40 -0.07
N VAL A 75 13.80 -4.70 0.21
CA VAL A 75 13.14 -5.65 -0.68
C VAL A 75 11.69 -5.23 -0.83
N LEU A 76 11.29 -4.92 -2.08
CA LEU A 76 9.92 -4.59 -2.39
C LEU A 76 9.09 -5.87 -2.37
N HIS A 77 8.61 -6.24 -1.18
CA HIS A 77 7.75 -7.42 -1.01
C HIS A 77 6.45 -7.32 -1.83
N HIS A 78 5.97 -6.11 -2.07
CA HIS A 78 4.78 -5.84 -2.87
C HIS A 78 4.95 -4.59 -3.71
N ARG A 79 4.66 -4.69 -5.01
CA ARG A 79 4.45 -3.50 -5.85
C ARG A 79 3.28 -2.72 -5.26
N ARG A 80 3.41 -1.39 -5.24
CA ARG A 80 2.33 -0.50 -4.82
C ARG A 80 1.20 -0.66 -5.83
N ASP A 81 0.25 -1.54 -5.53
CA ASP A 81 -1.03 -1.55 -6.21
C ASP A 81 -1.61 -0.13 -6.15
N GLY A 82 -2.17 0.35 -7.25
CA GLY A 82 -2.63 1.73 -7.40
C GLY A 82 -3.55 2.18 -6.26
N ILE A 83 -3.81 3.49 -6.20
CA ILE A 83 -4.63 4.11 -5.15
C ILE A 83 -5.98 3.39 -4.97
N LEU A 84 -6.51 2.80 -6.05
CA LEU A 84 -7.66 1.91 -6.03
C LEU A 84 -7.32 0.58 -6.73
N PRO A 85 -7.91 -0.54 -6.27
CA PRO A 85 -7.69 -1.82 -6.91
C PRO A 85 -8.42 -1.85 -8.27
N THR A 86 -7.65 -1.88 -9.36
CA THR A 86 -8.17 -2.00 -10.74
C THR A 86 -8.51 -3.46 -11.05
N VAL A 87 -9.55 -3.96 -10.38
CA VAL A 87 -10.05 -5.34 -10.48
C VAL A 87 -11.57 -5.40 -10.57
N ALA A 88 -12.08 -6.44 -11.23
CA ALA A 88 -13.47 -6.88 -11.15
C ALA A 88 -13.52 -8.16 -10.33
N ALA A 89 -14.51 -8.30 -9.45
CA ALA A 89 -14.73 -9.51 -8.68
C ALA A 89 -16.10 -10.12 -8.95
N ALA A 90 -16.19 -11.42 -8.70
CA ALA A 90 -17.43 -12.19 -8.71
C ALA A 90 -17.52 -13.03 -7.43
N LEU A 91 -18.67 -12.96 -6.75
CA LEU A 91 -19.01 -13.73 -5.58
C LEU A 91 -20.18 -14.65 -5.93
N SER A 92 -19.96 -15.96 -5.88
CA SER A 92 -20.98 -16.98 -6.10
C SER A 92 -21.39 -17.60 -4.76
N VAL A 93 -22.69 -17.59 -4.46
CA VAL A 93 -23.28 -18.17 -3.25
C VAL A 93 -24.51 -18.98 -3.63
N ARG A 94 -24.46 -20.31 -3.45
CA ARG A 94 -25.57 -21.24 -3.73
C ARG A 94 -26.22 -21.06 -5.11
N GLY A 95 -25.42 -20.77 -6.13
CA GLY A 95 -25.88 -20.58 -7.52
C GLY A 95 -26.25 -19.14 -7.88
N ALA A 96 -26.36 -18.21 -6.93
CA ALA A 96 -26.48 -16.78 -7.21
C ALA A 96 -25.08 -16.15 -7.35
N THR A 97 -24.88 -15.34 -8.39
CA THR A 97 -23.60 -14.66 -8.64
C THR A 97 -23.78 -13.15 -8.57
N LEU A 98 -23.01 -12.51 -7.71
CA LEU A 98 -22.88 -11.06 -7.64
C LEU A 98 -21.55 -10.65 -8.26
N THR A 99 -21.56 -9.62 -9.11
CA THR A 99 -20.34 -9.08 -9.71
C THR A 99 -20.21 -7.59 -9.42
N GLY A 100 -18.98 -7.08 -9.47
CA GLY A 100 -18.72 -5.67 -9.24
C GLY A 100 -17.25 -5.32 -9.35
N THR A 101 -17.01 -4.01 -9.34
CA THR A 101 -15.67 -3.42 -9.30
C THR A 101 -15.46 -2.68 -7.99
N ALA A 102 -14.22 -2.29 -7.72
CA ALA A 102 -13.89 -1.47 -6.57
C ALA A 102 -14.64 -0.14 -6.59
N ALA A 103 -14.98 0.38 -5.40
CA ALA A 103 -15.59 1.69 -5.25
C ALA A 103 -14.64 2.78 -5.75
N ARG A 104 -15.17 3.68 -6.57
CA ARG A 104 -14.46 4.87 -7.08
C ARG A 104 -14.90 6.10 -6.28
N GLY A 105 -13.96 7.00 -6.03
CA GLY A 105 -14.21 8.29 -5.35
C GLY A 105 -13.71 8.36 -3.91
N ASP A 106 -13.83 9.54 -3.32
CA ASP A 106 -13.25 9.86 -2.01
C ASP A 106 -14.15 9.44 -0.85
N THR A 107 -15.46 9.31 -1.06
CA THR A 107 -16.38 8.82 -0.04
C THR A 107 -16.24 7.31 0.14
N PRO A 108 -16.07 6.79 1.38
CA PRO A 108 -16.08 5.36 1.64
C PRO A 108 -17.41 4.71 1.22
N PRO A 109 -17.41 3.48 0.68
CA PRO A 109 -18.66 2.79 0.40
C PRO A 109 -19.40 2.48 1.69
N ALA A 110 -20.73 2.54 1.66
CA ALA A 110 -21.56 2.10 2.78
C ALA A 110 -21.48 0.57 2.91
N LEU A 111 -20.75 0.09 3.92
CA LEU A 111 -20.60 -1.33 4.20
C LEU A 111 -21.57 -1.80 5.28
N HIS A 112 -21.89 -3.09 5.26
CA HIS A 112 -22.67 -3.73 6.31
C HIS A 112 -21.92 -3.64 7.65
N PRO A 113 -22.59 -3.37 8.79
CA PRO A 113 -21.93 -3.16 10.09
C PRO A 113 -20.94 -4.27 10.45
N LEU A 114 -21.31 -5.55 10.32
CA LEU A 114 -20.39 -6.66 10.60
C LEU A 114 -19.11 -6.67 9.75
N VAL A 115 -19.18 -6.17 8.51
CA VAL A 115 -17.99 -6.05 7.65
C VAL A 115 -17.17 -4.86 8.10
N GLN A 116 -17.82 -3.73 8.39
CA GLN A 116 -17.16 -2.52 8.88
C GLN A 116 -16.43 -2.80 10.21
N ASP A 117 -17.12 -3.40 11.19
CA ASP A 117 -16.56 -3.79 12.49
C ASP A 117 -15.31 -4.67 12.31
N PHE A 118 -15.37 -5.66 11.42
CA PHE A 118 -14.22 -6.50 11.13
C PHE A 118 -13.04 -5.70 10.57
N LEU A 119 -13.29 -4.84 9.58
CA LEU A 119 -12.25 -4.00 8.98
C LEU A 119 -11.61 -3.05 10.01
N ASP A 120 -12.40 -2.54 10.95
CA ASP A 120 -11.94 -1.67 12.02
C ASP A 120 -11.06 -2.40 13.03
N THR A 121 -11.19 -3.72 13.16
CA THR A 121 -10.29 -4.55 13.98
C THR A 121 -8.95 -4.90 13.32
N LEU A 122 -8.80 -4.68 12.00
CA LEU A 122 -7.58 -5.08 11.29
C LEU A 122 -6.37 -4.29 11.81
N THR A 123 -5.24 -4.98 11.97
CA THR A 123 -3.96 -4.33 12.31
C THR A 123 -3.36 -3.65 11.07
N SER A 124 -2.40 -2.74 11.26
CA SER A 124 -1.70 -2.08 10.15
C SER A 124 -1.04 -3.07 9.18
N ALA A 125 -0.63 -4.25 9.65
CA ALA A 125 -0.04 -5.30 8.80
C ALA A 125 -1.04 -5.97 7.84
N GLN A 126 -2.34 -5.84 8.11
CA GLN A 126 -3.43 -6.41 7.32
C GLN A 126 -4.18 -5.35 6.50
N ARG A 127 -3.88 -4.06 6.68
CA ARG A 127 -4.52 -2.96 5.96
C ARG A 127 -3.70 -2.57 4.74
N ASP A 128 -4.42 -2.33 3.65
CA ASP A 128 -3.91 -1.70 2.43
C ASP A 128 -4.49 -0.28 2.31
N ARG A 129 -3.90 0.57 1.44
CA ARG A 129 -4.35 1.97 1.24
C ARG A 129 -5.84 2.10 0.89
N PHE A 130 -6.39 1.08 0.23
CA PHE A 130 -7.77 1.04 -0.24
C PHE A 130 -8.66 0.10 0.59
N THR A 131 -8.28 -0.22 1.83
CA THR A 131 -9.07 -1.06 2.74
C THR A 131 -10.53 -0.61 2.77
N GLY A 132 -11.47 -1.54 2.58
CA GLY A 132 -12.91 -1.25 2.53
C GLY A 132 -13.46 -0.90 1.15
N ARG A 133 -12.61 -0.60 0.16
CA ARG A 133 -13.04 -0.17 -1.19
C ARG A 133 -12.97 -1.26 -2.24
N CYS A 134 -12.37 -2.41 -1.91
CA CYS A 134 -12.20 -3.53 -2.82
C CYS A 134 -13.53 -4.08 -3.31
N ALA A 135 -13.56 -4.60 -4.55
CA ALA A 135 -14.74 -5.24 -5.12
C ALA A 135 -15.20 -6.41 -4.23
N GLU A 136 -14.25 -7.19 -3.73
CA GLU A 136 -14.42 -8.33 -2.84
C GLU A 136 -15.18 -7.94 -1.56
N THR A 137 -14.72 -6.88 -0.88
CA THR A 137 -15.38 -6.34 0.33
C THR A 137 -16.80 -5.90 0.02
N ILE A 138 -16.99 -5.18 -1.08
CA ILE A 138 -18.30 -4.66 -1.48
C ILE A 138 -19.28 -5.81 -1.75
N LEU A 139 -18.83 -6.86 -2.45
CA LEU A 139 -19.69 -8.02 -2.76
C LEU A 139 -20.07 -8.82 -1.51
N ILE A 140 -19.11 -9.07 -0.61
CA ILE A 140 -19.38 -9.74 0.67
C ILE A 140 -20.38 -8.92 1.49
N SER A 141 -20.14 -7.61 1.61
CA SER A 141 -21.01 -6.68 2.32
C SER A 141 -22.43 -6.67 1.74
N ARG A 142 -22.57 -6.55 0.41
CA ARG A 142 -23.87 -6.56 -0.27
C ARG A 142 -24.62 -7.86 -0.06
N HIS A 143 -23.94 -9.00 -0.10
CA HIS A 143 -24.56 -10.30 0.14
C HIS A 143 -25.07 -10.43 1.59
N ILE A 144 -24.26 -10.01 2.57
CA ILE A 144 -24.68 -10.02 3.98
C ILE A 144 -25.86 -9.07 4.18
N ALA A 145 -25.83 -7.86 3.63
CA ALA A 145 -26.94 -6.91 3.73
C ALA A 145 -28.24 -7.45 3.10
N ALA A 146 -28.15 -8.12 1.95
CA ALA A 146 -29.30 -8.77 1.32
C ALA A 146 -29.85 -9.91 2.20
N ALA A 147 -28.96 -10.73 2.79
CA ALA A 147 -29.35 -11.79 3.70
C ALA A 147 -29.98 -11.25 5.00
N ASP A 148 -29.46 -10.13 5.51
CA ASP A 148 -30.01 -9.43 6.67
C ASP A 148 -31.44 -8.92 6.38
N ALA A 149 -31.61 -8.22 5.26
CA ALA A 149 -32.90 -7.70 4.83
C ALA A 149 -33.95 -8.81 4.59
N ALA A 150 -33.50 -10.02 4.22
CA ALA A 150 -34.37 -11.19 4.03
C ALA A 150 -34.74 -11.91 5.35
N ARG A 151 -34.21 -11.50 6.51
CA ARG A 151 -34.54 -12.12 7.81
C ARG A 151 -36.01 -11.86 8.18
N SER A 152 -36.61 -12.79 8.91
CA SER A 152 -37.99 -12.64 9.41
C SER A 152 -38.12 -11.42 10.33
N LYS A 153 -39.32 -10.84 10.41
CA LYS A 153 -39.61 -9.68 11.29
C LYS A 153 -39.19 -9.92 12.76
N ARG A 154 -39.25 -11.17 13.25
CA ARG A 154 -38.81 -11.53 14.60
C ARG A 154 -37.28 -11.51 14.72
N ALA A 155 -36.58 -12.08 13.73
CA ALA A 155 -35.11 -12.13 13.71
C ALA A 155 -34.50 -10.73 13.50
N ALA A 156 -35.10 -9.93 12.62
CA ALA A 156 -34.66 -8.57 12.31
C ALA A 156 -34.73 -7.59 13.50
N ARG A 157 -35.43 -7.94 14.59
CA ARG A 157 -35.41 -7.14 15.84
C ARG A 157 -34.03 -7.09 16.50
N LYS A 158 -33.16 -8.06 16.19
CA LYS A 158 -31.79 -8.12 16.71
C LYS A 158 -30.81 -7.88 15.55
N PRO A 159 -29.68 -7.19 15.81
CA PRO A 159 -28.60 -7.09 14.84
C PRO A 159 -28.17 -8.48 14.38
N MET A 160 -27.85 -8.60 13.10
CA MET A 160 -27.32 -9.85 12.53
C MET A 160 -25.99 -10.19 13.21
N THR A 161 -25.79 -11.47 13.50
CA THR A 161 -24.57 -11.98 14.15
C THR A 161 -23.53 -12.46 13.13
N ASN A 162 -22.26 -12.53 13.54
CA ASN A 162 -21.19 -13.12 12.72
C ASN A 162 -21.51 -14.59 12.30
N GLY A 163 -22.17 -15.37 13.17
CA GLY A 163 -22.58 -16.73 12.85
C GLY A 163 -23.63 -16.80 11.75
N GLU A 164 -24.62 -15.92 11.79
CA GLU A 164 -25.62 -15.78 10.72
C GLU A 164 -24.97 -15.33 9.40
N ALA A 165 -23.99 -14.42 9.46
CA ALA A 165 -23.27 -13.96 8.27
C ALA A 165 -22.47 -15.08 7.62
N ARG A 166 -21.73 -15.86 8.42
CA ARG A 166 -21.04 -17.08 7.93
C ARG A 166 -22.01 -18.09 7.34
N LYS A 167 -23.20 -18.27 7.95
CA LYS A 167 -24.24 -19.16 7.42
C LYS A 167 -24.79 -18.65 6.08
N ALA A 168 -24.96 -17.34 5.92
CA ALA A 168 -25.39 -16.72 4.68
C ALA A 168 -24.36 -16.88 3.56
N LEU A 169 -23.07 -16.86 3.89
CA LEU A 169 -21.94 -17.07 2.97
C LEU A 169 -21.47 -18.53 2.89
N LYS A 170 -22.24 -19.49 3.42
CA LYS A 170 -21.84 -20.90 3.41
C LYS A 170 -21.59 -21.37 1.97
N GLN A 171 -20.42 -21.97 1.75
CA GLN A 171 -19.93 -22.45 0.45
C GLN A 171 -19.75 -21.34 -0.60
N ALA A 172 -19.64 -20.08 -0.17
CA ALA A 172 -19.36 -18.98 -1.09
C ALA A 172 -17.99 -19.17 -1.77
N LYS A 173 -17.94 -18.83 -3.05
CA LYS A 173 -16.73 -18.76 -3.87
C LYS A 173 -16.53 -17.33 -4.35
N LEU A 174 -15.32 -16.81 -4.22
CA LEU A 174 -14.94 -15.47 -4.64
C LEU A 174 -13.78 -15.56 -5.63
N THR A 175 -13.88 -14.83 -6.73
CA THR A 175 -12.79 -14.68 -7.68
C THR A 175 -12.65 -13.23 -8.11
N ALA A 176 -11.43 -12.81 -8.44
CA ALA A 176 -11.15 -11.47 -8.93
C ALA A 176 -10.22 -11.53 -10.14
N ARG A 177 -10.41 -10.57 -11.05
CA ARG A 177 -9.72 -10.46 -12.33
C ARG A 177 -9.16 -9.06 -12.49
N ARG A 178 -7.94 -8.94 -13.00
CA ARG A 178 -7.31 -7.64 -13.27
C ARG A 178 -8.02 -6.94 -14.43
N ILE A 179 -8.36 -5.67 -14.25
CA ILE A 179 -8.81 -4.79 -15.34
C ILE A 179 -7.59 -3.96 -15.76
N ARG A 180 -7.22 -4.04 -17.02
CA ARG A 180 -6.08 -3.32 -17.64
C ARG A 180 -6.49 -2.78 -19.00
N GLU A 181 -5.65 -1.95 -19.60
CA GLU A 181 -5.76 -1.48 -20.97
C GLU A 181 -5.77 -2.64 -21.98
N ASP A 182 -6.36 -2.38 -23.14
CA ASP A 182 -6.39 -3.35 -24.24
C ASP A 182 -4.96 -3.68 -24.68
N GLY A 183 -4.65 -4.98 -24.75
CA GLY A 183 -3.32 -5.48 -25.10
C GLY A 183 -2.39 -5.72 -23.90
N ASP A 184 -2.76 -5.35 -22.66
CA ASP A 184 -2.00 -5.78 -21.48
C ASP A 184 -2.20 -7.30 -21.26
N PRO A 185 -1.12 -8.11 -21.27
CA PRO A 185 -1.21 -9.55 -21.07
C PRO A 185 -1.75 -9.95 -19.69
N LEU A 186 -1.74 -9.05 -18.71
CA LEU A 186 -2.30 -9.26 -17.39
C LEU A 186 -3.80 -8.96 -17.33
N HIS A 187 -4.40 -8.34 -18.36
CA HIS A 187 -5.86 -8.15 -18.40
C HIS A 187 -6.58 -9.50 -18.28
N GLY A 188 -7.59 -9.57 -17.42
CA GLY A 188 -8.35 -10.81 -17.22
C GLY A 188 -7.57 -11.92 -16.49
N SER A 189 -6.32 -11.70 -16.10
CA SER A 189 -5.61 -12.64 -15.22
C SER A 189 -6.21 -12.63 -13.82
N PHE A 190 -6.08 -13.73 -13.08
CA PHE A 190 -6.51 -13.79 -11.68
C PHE A 190 -5.78 -12.74 -10.84
N ALA A 191 -6.55 -11.95 -10.08
CA ALA A 191 -6.06 -11.01 -9.10
C ALA A 191 -6.20 -11.63 -7.71
N ALA A 192 -5.07 -11.87 -7.04
CA ALA A 192 -5.10 -12.27 -5.64
C ALA A 192 -5.73 -11.14 -4.80
N PRO A 193 -6.69 -11.43 -3.91
CA PRO A 193 -7.27 -10.42 -3.04
C PRO A 193 -6.21 -9.74 -2.18
N CYS A 194 -6.45 -8.48 -1.83
CA CYS A 194 -5.55 -7.74 -0.93
C CYS A 194 -5.51 -8.35 0.48
N ARG A 195 -4.63 -7.85 1.36
CA ARG A 195 -4.44 -8.42 2.70
C ARG A 195 -5.72 -8.36 3.53
N ALA A 196 -6.40 -7.22 3.49
CA ALA A 196 -7.67 -7.02 4.18
C ALA A 196 -8.77 -7.94 3.64
N CYS A 197 -8.86 -8.09 2.32
CA CYS A 197 -9.87 -8.96 1.69
C CYS A 197 -9.61 -10.44 1.91
N THR A 198 -8.33 -10.84 1.98
CA THR A 198 -7.92 -12.20 2.33
C THR A 198 -8.36 -12.52 3.76
N ALA A 199 -8.08 -11.62 4.72
CA ALA A 199 -8.50 -11.78 6.11
C ALA A 199 -10.04 -11.80 6.25
N LEU A 200 -10.73 -10.90 5.54
CA LEU A 200 -12.20 -10.81 5.52
C LEU A 200 -12.83 -12.09 4.97
N SER A 201 -12.31 -12.60 3.86
CA SER A 201 -12.81 -13.83 3.23
C SER A 201 -12.64 -15.02 4.18
N ALA A 202 -11.48 -15.14 4.85
CA ALA A 202 -11.25 -16.17 5.84
C ALA A 202 -12.20 -16.07 7.04
N HIS A 203 -12.42 -14.86 7.57
CA HIS A 203 -13.31 -14.62 8.72
C HIS A 203 -14.76 -15.05 8.45
N PHE A 204 -15.26 -14.82 7.24
CA PHE A 204 -16.62 -15.19 6.83
C PHE A 204 -16.72 -16.57 6.16
N GLY A 205 -15.61 -17.28 5.96
CA GLY A 205 -15.60 -18.61 5.33
C GLY A 205 -15.83 -18.60 3.83
N VAL A 206 -15.49 -17.50 3.15
CA VAL A 206 -15.56 -17.36 1.69
C VAL A 206 -14.30 -17.94 1.07
N ARG A 207 -14.44 -18.88 0.13
CA ARG A 207 -13.31 -19.50 -0.55
C ARG A 207 -12.86 -18.66 -1.73
N ILE A 208 -11.58 -18.32 -1.79
CA ILE A 208 -10.98 -17.63 -2.93
C ILE A 208 -10.64 -18.69 -3.99
N VAL A 209 -11.05 -18.43 -5.24
CA VAL A 209 -10.92 -19.36 -6.36
C VAL A 209 -10.22 -18.66 -7.52
N ASP A 210 -9.19 -19.30 -8.05
CA ASP A 210 -8.67 -19.00 -9.39
C ASP A 210 -9.36 -19.93 -10.40
N PRO A 211 -10.23 -19.42 -11.29
CA PRO A 211 -10.97 -20.25 -12.23
C PRO A 211 -10.05 -20.96 -13.23
N ALA A 212 -8.84 -20.44 -13.45
CA ALA A 212 -7.88 -21.07 -14.35
C ALA A 212 -7.25 -22.34 -13.74
N SER A 213 -7.24 -22.46 -12.40
CA SER A 213 -6.71 -23.64 -11.71
C SER A 213 -7.78 -24.67 -11.32
N GLU A 214 -9.06 -24.28 -11.18
CA GLU A 214 -10.17 -25.23 -10.93
C GLU A 214 -10.57 -26.04 -12.18
N ASN A 215 -10.19 -25.60 -13.38
CA ASN A 215 -10.56 -26.23 -14.65
C ASN A 215 -9.48 -27.17 -15.23
N ARG A 216 -8.46 -27.49 -14.44
CA ARG A 216 -7.38 -28.43 -14.75
C ARG A 216 -7.42 -29.60 -13.75
#